data_AF-A0A9D8DMA0-F1
#
_entry.id   AF-A0A9D8DMA0-F1
#
_cell.length_a   1.000
_cell.length_b   1.000
_cell.length_c   1.000
_cell.angle_alpha   90.00
_cell.angle_beta   90.00
_cell.angle_gamma   90.00
#
_symmetry.space_group_name_H-M   'P 1'
#
loop_
_entity.id
_entity.type
_entity.pdbx_description
1 polymer ?
#
loop_
_entity_poly.entity_id
_entity_poly.type
_entity_poly.pdbx_seq_one_letter_code
_entity_poly.pdbx_strand_id
1 'polypeptide(L)' 'MPRPAAELGSIATTLDELARRIRALADDHHGRKDEETGIELDEIERSLASGLRRLERLVRTLGG' A
#
# COMPACT_ATOMS: atom_id res chain seq x y z
N MET A 1 -18.92 -7.39 17.68
CA MET A 1 -17.55 -7.33 17.11
C MET A 1 -17.67 -7.53 15.60
N PRO A 2 -17.12 -6.65 14.76
CA PRO A 2 -17.11 -6.87 13.31
C PRO A 2 -16.42 -8.21 13.00
N ARG A 3 -16.86 -8.90 11.94
CA ARG A 3 -16.17 -10.11 11.48
C ARG A 3 -14.74 -9.72 11.07
N PRO A 4 -13.69 -10.45 11.49
CA PRO A 4 -12.30 -10.11 11.18
C PRO A 4 -12.04 -9.82 9.69
N ALA A 5 -12.74 -10.50 8.77
CA ALA A 5 -12.64 -10.26 7.34
C ALA A 5 -13.09 -8.84 6.92
N ALA A 6 -14.13 -8.28 7.55
CA ALA A 6 -14.64 -6.95 7.24
C ALA A 6 -13.67 -5.85 7.69
N GLU A 7 -13.09 -6.00 8.89
CA GLU A 7 -12.10 -5.07 9.42
C GLU A 7 -10.80 -5.11 8.59
N LEU A 8 -10.32 -6.31 8.25
CA LEU A 8 -9.17 -6.48 7.37
C LEU A 8 -9.42 -5.94 5.95
N GLY A 9 -10.65 -6.05 5.43
CA GLY A 9 -11.03 -5.42 4.16
C GLY A 9 -10.99 -3.89 4.20
N SER A 10 -11.42 -3.28 5.30
CA SER A 10 -11.28 -1.84 5.52
C SER A 10 -9.80 -1.43 5.56
N ILE A 11 -8.96 -2.19 6.27
CA ILE A 11 -7.51 -1.92 6.33
C ILE A 11 -6.87 -2.05 4.94
N ALA A 12 -7.27 -3.04 4.14
CA ALA A 12 -6.77 -3.23 2.78
C ALA A 12 -7.07 -2.00 1.91
N THR A 13 -8.27 -1.44 2.03
CA THR A 13 -8.66 -0.23 1.31
C THR A 13 -7.79 0.97 1.71
N THR A 14 -7.60 1.20 3.01
CA THR A 14 -6.73 2.28 3.50
C THR A 14 -5.28 2.10 3.04
N LEU A 15 -4.76 0.87 3.06
CA LEU A 15 -3.39 0.57 2.65
C LEU A 15 -3.17 0.82 1.15
N ASP A 16 -4.14 0.47 0.32
CA ASP A 16 -4.15 0.74 -1.13
C ASP A 16 -4.15 2.25 -1.43
N GLU A 17 -4.96 3.03 -0.70
CA GLU A 17 -4.94 4.50 -0.79
C GLU A 17 -3.59 5.11 -0.39
N LEU A 18 -2.97 4.60 0.69
CA LEU A 18 -1.64 5.06 1.11
C LEU A 18 -0.56 4.73 0.08
N ALA A 19 -0.57 3.51 -0.48
CA ALA A 19 0.37 3.11 -1.52
C ALA A 19 0.26 4.01 -2.76
N ARG A 20 -0.96 4.32 -3.21
CA ARG A 20 -1.19 5.27 -4.32
C ARG A 20 -0.63 6.66 -4.05
N ARG A 21 -0.83 7.18 -2.83
CA ARG A 21 -0.34 8.51 -2.44
C ARG A 21 1.18 8.57 -2.39
N ILE A 22 1.83 7.53 -1.89
CA ILE A 22 3.30 7.45 -1.85
C ILE A 22 3.87 7.35 -3.26
N ARG A 23 3.25 6.58 -4.15
CA ARG A 23 3.66 6.53 -5.56
C ARG A 23 3.60 7.90 -6.22
N ALA A 24 2.53 8.66 -6.01
CA ALA A 24 2.41 10.01 -6.55
C ALA A 24 3.52 10.94 -6.04
N LEU A 25 3.94 10.79 -4.78
CA LEU A 25 5.08 11.53 -4.25
C LEU A 25 6.40 11.07 -4.89
N ALA A 26 6.61 9.76 -5.11
CA ALA A 26 7.79 9.25 -5.80
C ALA A 26 7.87 9.83 -7.23
N ASP A 27 6.77 9.77 -7.98
CA ASP A 27 6.63 10.32 -9.32
C ASP A 27 6.94 11.83 -9.37
N ASP A 28 6.53 12.59 -8.35
CA ASP A 28 6.83 14.02 -8.23
C ASP A 28 8.32 14.30 -8.00
N HIS A 29 9.03 13.41 -7.30
CA HIS A 29 10.46 13.54 -7.03
C HIS A 29 11.33 13.08 -8.21
N HIS A 30 10.83 12.17 -9.05
CA HIS A 30 11.51 11.78 -10.27
C HIS A 30 11.76 12.98 -11.20
N GLY A 31 13.00 13.13 -11.67
CA GLY A 31 13.41 14.24 -12.52
C GLY A 31 13.70 15.56 -11.79
N ARG A 32 13.64 15.58 -10.44
CA ARG A 32 14.14 16.70 -9.62
C ARG A 32 15.57 16.42 -9.16
N LYS A 33 16.21 17.42 -8.53
CA LYS A 33 17.55 17.27 -7.92
C LYS A 33 17.60 16.32 -6.71
N ASP A 34 16.46 15.74 -6.33
CA ASP A 34 16.25 14.93 -5.13
C ASP A 34 15.73 13.55 -5.51
N GLU A 35 16.52 12.87 -6.36
CA GLU A 35 16.21 11.54 -6.89
C GLU A 35 16.33 10.45 -5.81
N GLU A 36 17.18 10.65 -4.80
CA GLU A 36 17.33 9.75 -3.65
C GLU A 36 16.02 9.62 -2.86
N THR A 37 15.33 10.73 -2.60
CA THR A 37 14.00 10.69 -1.96
C THR A 37 12.97 9.95 -2.82
N GLY A 38 13.03 10.07 -4.15
CA GLY A 38 12.17 9.32 -5.07
C GLY A 38 12.38 7.80 -4.96
N ILE A 39 13.65 7.36 -4.90
CA ILE A 39 14.01 5.95 -4.73
C ILE A 39 13.48 5.40 -3.41
N GLU A 40 13.66 6.11 -2.29
CA GLU A 40 13.15 5.69 -0.99
C GLU A 40 11.61 5.59 -0.97
N LEU A 41 10.91 6.53 -1.60
CA LEU A 41 9.46 6.48 -1.73
C LEU A 41 8.99 5.27 -2.56
N ASP A 42 9.71 4.92 -3.63
CA ASP A 42 9.47 3.72 -4.41
C ASP A 42 9.67 2.43 -3.60
N GLU A 43 10.68 2.36 -2.75
CA GLU A 43 10.90 1.20 -1.88
C GLU A 43 9.79 1.04 -0.83
N ILE A 44 9.33 2.15 -0.28
CA ILE A 44 8.18 2.18 0.64
C ILE A 44 6.91 1.73 -0.10
N GLU A 45 6.64 2.25 -1.30
CA GLU A 45 5.49 1.86 -2.13
C GLU A 45 5.47 0.34 -2.37
N ARG A 46 6.62 -0.22 -2.77
CA ARG A 46 6.76 -1.66 -3.04
C ARG A 46 6.47 -2.50 -1.80
N SER A 47 6.93 -2.04 -0.65
CA SER A 47 6.69 -2.70 0.65
C SER A 47 5.21 -2.68 1.01
N LEU A 48 4.53 -1.54 0.84
CA LEU A 48 3.09 -1.43 1.07
C LEU A 48 2.28 -2.28 0.09
N ALA A 49 2.62 -2.27 -1.20
CA ALA A 49 1.96 -3.08 -2.22
C ALA A 49 2.12 -4.58 -1.94
N SER A 50 3.29 -5.01 -1.43
CA SER A 50 3.51 -6.39 -0.99
C SER A 50 2.64 -6.75 0.22
N GLY A 51 2.55 -5.85 1.20
CA GLY A 51 1.66 -5.98 2.35
C GLY A 51 0.19 -6.09 1.95
N LEU A 52 -0.27 -5.23 1.04
CA LEU A 52 -1.62 -5.22 0.50
C LEU A 52 -1.97 -6.56 -0.13
N ARG A 53 -1.12 -7.09 -1.01
CA ARG A 53 -1.33 -8.41 -1.64
C ARG A 53 -1.44 -9.54 -0.60
N ARG A 54 -0.66 -9.49 0.48
CA ARG A 54 -0.73 -10.46 1.58
C ARG A 54 -2.04 -10.33 2.36
N LEU A 55 -2.47 -9.11 2.64
CA LEU A 55 -3.70 -8.80 3.35
C LEU A 55 -4.95 -9.22 2.55
N GLU A 56 -5.01 -8.87 1.26
CA GLU A 56 -6.11 -9.28 0.38
C GLU A 56 -6.26 -10.80 0.28
N ARG A 57 -5.14 -11.53 0.22
CA ARG A 57 -5.16 -13.00 0.26
C ARG A 57 -5.79 -13.51 1.56
N LEU A 58 -5.42 -12.91 2.70
CA LEU A 58 -5.97 -13.29 4.01
C LEU A 58 -7.48 -12.97 4.10
N VAL A 59 -7.92 -11.81 3.61
CA VAL A 59 -9.34 -11.44 3.56
C VAL A 59 -10.14 -12.47 2.75
N ARG A 60 -9.63 -12.89 1.58
CA ARG A 60 -10.27 -13.94 0.77
C ARG A 60 -10.37 -15.28 1.50
N THR A 61 -9.32 -15.69 2.20
CA THR A 61 -9.32 -16.93 2.99
C THR A 61 -10.30 -16.89 4.17
N LEU A 62 -10.49 -15.72 4.80
CA LEU A 62 -11.38 -15.57 5.95
C LEU A 62 -12.85 -15.31 5.58
N GLY A 63 -13.12 -14.89 4.34
CA GLY A 63 -14.46 -14.61 3.83
C GLY A 63 -15.08 -15.74 2.99
N GLY A 64 -14.28 -16.73 2.60
CA GLY A 64 -14.73 -17.95 1.92
C GLY A 64 -15.25 -19.03 2.86
#